data_AF-A0A815V938-F1
#
_entry.id   AF-A0A815V938-F1
#
_cell.length_a   1.000
_cell.length_b   1.000
_cell.length_c   1.000
_cell.angle_alpha   90.00
_cell.angle_beta   90.00
_cell.angle_gamma   90.00
#
_symmetry.space_group_name_H-M   'P 1'
#
loop_
_entity.id
_entity.type
_entity.pdbx_description
1 polymer ?
#
loop_
_entity_poly.entity_id
_entity_poly.type
_entity_poly.pdbx_seq_one_letter_code
_entity_poly.pdbx_strand_id
1 'polypeptide(L)'
;FGYPLDFDGWGNETFCNGHVCHGGELPFVFESAWVNFTDAGRRVSESIATYFTNFATSQDPNEPMRVATPWPRMSSGNEKYMYFKDPLEVRENYLKDDCDFWDKIGYGKSFFNIHK
;
A
#
# COMPACT_ATOMS: atom_id res chain seq x y z
N PHE A 1 1.72 -0.28 -2.47
CA PHE A 1 0.72 0.48 -3.25
C PHE A 1 1.10 0.40 -4.72
N GLY A 2 0.13 0.29 -5.63
CA GLY A 2 0.36 -0.07 -7.03
C GLY A 2 -0.44 0.72 -8.06
N TYR A 3 -1.20 1.71 -7.63
CA TYR A 3 -2.06 2.49 -8.50
C TYR A 3 -1.49 3.90 -8.68
N PRO A 4 -1.00 4.29 -9.86
CA PRO A 4 -0.54 5.67 -10.08
C PRO A 4 -1.71 6.66 -9.95
N LEU A 5 -1.43 7.95 -9.74
CA LEU A 5 -2.45 8.98 -9.93
C LEU A 5 -3.01 8.84 -11.35
N ASP A 6 -4.33 8.73 -11.46
CA ASP A 6 -5.06 8.54 -12.72
C ASP A 6 -5.55 9.88 -13.31
N PHE A 7 -5.04 10.98 -12.77
CA PHE A 7 -5.19 12.35 -13.25
C PHE A 7 -3.84 13.08 -13.18
N ASP A 8 -3.75 14.23 -13.84
CA ASP A 8 -2.57 15.09 -13.76
C ASP A 8 -2.53 15.85 -12.43
N GLY A 9 -1.93 15.23 -11.42
CA GLY A 9 -1.80 15.76 -10.06
C GLY A 9 -0.38 16.09 -9.61
N TRP A 10 0.62 15.77 -10.44
CA TRP A 10 2.04 15.90 -10.09
C TRP A 10 2.64 17.26 -10.42
N GLY A 11 1.98 18.11 -11.21
CA GLY A 11 2.52 19.43 -11.53
C GLY A 11 3.80 19.36 -12.37
N ASN A 12 4.91 19.86 -11.84
CA ASN A 12 6.18 19.92 -12.58
C ASN A 12 6.94 18.58 -12.55
N GLU A 13 6.54 17.68 -11.66
CA GLU A 13 7.12 16.37 -11.40
C GLU A 13 6.63 15.34 -12.43
N THR A 14 6.76 15.68 -13.72
CA THR A 14 6.23 14.89 -14.85
C THR A 14 6.76 13.47 -14.93
N PHE A 15 7.91 13.17 -14.31
CA PHE A 15 8.44 11.80 -14.22
C PHE A 15 7.56 10.87 -13.37
N CYS A 16 6.63 11.41 -12.57
CA CYS A 16 5.68 10.64 -11.79
C CYS A 16 4.38 10.32 -12.54
N ASN A 17 4.17 10.89 -13.73
CA ASN A 17 2.98 10.59 -14.53
C ASN A 17 2.99 9.13 -14.98
N GLY A 18 1.96 8.37 -14.60
CA GLY A 18 1.89 6.92 -14.84
C GLY A 18 2.74 6.07 -13.89
N HIS A 19 3.36 6.68 -12.87
CA HIS A 19 4.19 5.98 -11.88
C HIS A 19 3.66 6.18 -10.46
N VAL A 20 3.96 5.22 -9.59
CA VAL A 20 3.73 5.36 -8.14
C VAL A 20 4.95 6.03 -7.53
N CYS A 21 4.84 7.34 -7.30
CA CYS A 21 5.84 8.12 -6.59
C CYS A 21 5.52 8.23 -5.09
N HIS A 22 6.51 8.63 -4.29
CA HIS A 22 6.36 8.82 -2.85
C HIS A 22 5.23 9.81 -2.53
N GLY A 23 4.32 9.44 -1.63
CA GLY A 23 3.15 10.24 -1.27
C GLY A 23 2.00 10.18 -2.29
N GLY A 24 2.16 9.44 -3.39
CA GLY A 24 1.12 9.30 -4.42
C GLY A 24 -0.14 8.58 -3.93
N GLU A 25 -0.08 7.87 -2.81
CA GLU A 25 -1.23 7.23 -2.18
C GLU A 25 -2.11 8.19 -1.38
N LEU A 26 -1.57 9.35 -0.95
CA LEU A 26 -2.27 10.25 -0.03
C LEU A 26 -3.63 10.74 -0.57
N PRO A 27 -3.77 11.13 -1.85
CA PRO A 27 -5.07 11.51 -2.39
C PRO A 27 -6.13 10.41 -2.30
N PHE A 28 -5.73 9.14 -2.36
CA PHE A 28 -6.63 7.99 -2.25
C PHE A 28 -6.98 7.69 -0.79
N VAL A 29 -6.00 7.80 0.12
CA VAL A 29 -6.23 7.58 1.56
C VAL A 29 -7.21 8.61 2.14
N PHE A 30 -7.10 9.87 1.71
CA PHE A 30 -7.90 10.99 2.23
C PHE A 30 -9.06 11.40 1.34
N GLU A 31 -9.26 10.71 0.20
CA GLU A 31 -10.27 11.04 -0.81
C GLU A 31 -10.20 12.52 -1.27
N SER A 32 -9.04 13.15 -1.16
CA SER A 32 -8.88 14.61 -1.31
C SER A 32 -8.92 15.10 -2.75
N ALA A 33 -8.88 14.20 -3.72
CA ALA A 33 -8.96 14.46 -5.15
C ALA A 33 -10.15 13.74 -5.83
N TRP A 34 -11.22 13.46 -5.08
CA TRP A 34 -12.37 12.65 -5.52
C TRP A 34 -12.94 13.01 -6.90
N VAL A 35 -13.05 14.32 -7.17
CA VAL A 35 -13.61 14.84 -8.43
C VAL A 35 -12.68 14.62 -9.63
N ASN A 36 -11.38 14.43 -9.38
CA ASN A 36 -10.37 14.21 -10.41
C ASN A 36 -10.14 12.72 -10.71
N PHE A 37 -10.44 11.83 -9.76
CA PHE A 37 -10.30 10.40 -9.98
C PHE A 37 -11.22 9.86 -11.07
N THR A 38 -10.72 8.90 -11.85
CA THR A 38 -11.55 8.04 -12.68
C THR A 38 -12.36 7.08 -11.80
N ASP A 39 -13.32 6.35 -12.40
CA ASP A 39 -14.06 5.32 -11.66
C ASP A 39 -13.13 4.24 -11.08
N ALA A 40 -12.01 3.94 -11.73
CA ALA A 40 -11.01 3.01 -11.22
C ALA A 40 -10.26 3.60 -10.01
N GLY A 41 -9.85 4.86 -10.07
CA GLY A 41 -9.24 5.55 -8.94
C GLY A 41 -10.18 5.64 -7.73
N ARG A 42 -11.47 5.93 -7.96
CA ARG A 42 -12.48 5.94 -6.89
C ARG A 42 -12.64 4.58 -6.23
N ARG A 43 -12.71 3.48 -7.01
CA ARG A 43 -12.75 2.11 -6.44
C ARG A 43 -11.53 1.80 -5.57
N VAL A 44 -10.34 2.23 -5.99
CA VAL A 44 -9.11 2.05 -5.20
C VAL A 44 -9.18 2.88 -3.91
N SER A 45 -9.63 4.13 -4.00
CA SER A 45 -9.83 5.04 -2.87
C SER A 45 -10.82 4.46 -1.84
N GLU A 46 -12.01 4.07 -2.27
CA GLU A 46 -13.05 3.45 -1.45
C GLU A 46 -12.56 2.14 -0.80
N SER A 47 -11.78 1.35 -1.55
CA SER A 47 -11.18 0.12 -1.01
C SER A 47 -10.21 0.44 0.12
N ILE A 48 -9.31 1.41 -0.06
CA ILE A 48 -8.37 1.84 0.99
C ILE A 48 -9.12 2.32 2.22
N ALA A 49 -10.12 3.19 2.03
CA ALA A 49 -10.97 3.67 3.11
C ALA A 49 -11.63 2.52 3.87
N THR A 50 -12.15 1.51 3.15
CA THR A 50 -12.77 0.32 3.75
C THR A 50 -11.77 -0.50 4.58
N TYR A 51 -10.60 -0.87 4.03
CA TYR A 51 -9.61 -1.64 4.81
C TYR A 51 -9.08 -0.87 6.02
N PHE A 52 -8.83 0.44 5.88
CA PHE A 52 -8.29 1.27 6.96
C PHE A 52 -9.31 1.46 8.07
N THR A 53 -10.58 1.69 7.73
CA THR A 53 -11.67 1.82 8.71
C THR A 53 -12.02 0.50 9.38
N ASN A 54 -12.01 -0.61 8.64
CA ASN A 54 -12.08 -1.96 9.21
C ASN A 54 -10.99 -2.19 10.25
N PHE A 55 -9.73 -1.96 9.88
CA PHE A 55 -8.60 -2.12 10.79
C PHE A 55 -8.71 -1.20 12.02
N ALA A 56 -9.09 0.07 11.83
CA ALA A 56 -9.30 1.00 12.94
C ALA A 56 -10.43 0.56 13.88
N THR A 57 -11.45 -0.13 13.36
CA THR A 57 -12.62 -0.59 14.12
C THR A 57 -12.34 -1.89 14.88
N SER A 58 -11.66 -2.85 14.25
CA SER A 58 -11.63 -4.25 14.72
C SER A 58 -10.20 -4.83 14.88
N GLN A 59 -9.16 -4.09 14.48
CA GLN A 59 -7.80 -4.60 14.28
C GLN A 59 -7.65 -5.66 13.18
N ASP A 60 -8.71 -5.91 12.40
CA ASP A 60 -8.70 -6.77 11.22
C ASP A 60 -9.15 -5.95 9.99
N PRO A 61 -8.30 -5.76 8.97
CA PRO A 61 -8.69 -5.00 7.78
C PRO A 61 -9.84 -5.65 6.98
N ASN A 62 -10.20 -6.90 7.27
CA ASN A 62 -11.27 -7.63 6.58
C ASN A 62 -12.65 -7.47 7.23
N GLU A 63 -12.73 -6.89 8.43
CA GLU A 63 -13.95 -6.83 9.25
C GLU A 63 -14.13 -5.45 9.91
N PRO A 64 -15.37 -4.97 10.13
CA PRO A 64 -16.65 -5.68 9.94
C PRO A 64 -17.26 -5.52 8.54
N MET A 65 -16.75 -4.60 7.72
CA MET A 65 -17.27 -4.40 6.37
C MET A 65 -16.68 -5.44 5.43
N ARG A 66 -17.55 -6.16 4.72
CA ARG A 66 -17.13 -7.20 3.78
C ARG A 66 -16.26 -6.62 2.66
N VAL A 67 -15.09 -7.22 2.47
CA VAL A 67 -14.17 -6.92 1.38
C VAL A 67 -14.17 -8.03 0.32
N ALA A 68 -13.92 -7.69 -0.94
CA ALA A 68 -13.89 -8.67 -2.03
C ALA A 68 -12.59 -9.48 -2.08
N THR A 69 -11.47 -8.87 -1.68
CA THR A 69 -10.14 -9.48 -1.70
C THR A 69 -9.59 -9.52 -0.28
N PRO A 70 -9.64 -10.66 0.43
CA PRO A 70 -9.15 -10.70 1.80
C PRO A 70 -7.67 -10.29 1.89
N TRP A 71 -7.35 -9.37 2.81
CA TRP A 71 -5.98 -9.02 3.18
C TRP A 71 -5.49 -10.02 4.22
N PRO A 72 -4.64 -11.00 3.86
CA PRO A 72 -4.17 -12.01 4.80
C PRO A 72 -3.22 -11.41 5.83
N ARG A 73 -3.24 -11.99 7.04
CA ARG A 73 -2.22 -11.71 8.04
C ARG A 73 -0.85 -12.12 7.51
N MET A 74 0.13 -11.25 7.67
CA MET A 74 1.53 -11.54 7.33
C MET A 74 2.06 -12.68 8.20
N SER A 75 2.81 -13.60 7.58
CA SER A 75 3.53 -14.70 8.24
C SER A 75 4.96 -14.78 7.72
N SER A 76 5.90 -15.19 8.57
CA SER A 76 7.31 -15.34 8.17
C SER A 76 7.47 -16.40 7.08
N GLY A 77 8.28 -16.10 6.06
CA GLY A 77 8.60 -16.99 4.95
C GLY A 77 7.62 -16.93 3.77
N ASN A 78 6.48 -16.25 3.94
CA ASN A 78 5.53 -15.92 2.87
C ASN A 78 4.88 -14.58 3.24
N GLU A 79 5.64 -13.49 3.17
CA GLU A 79 5.20 -12.16 3.60
C GLU A 79 4.17 -11.58 2.62
N LYS A 80 2.92 -12.02 2.77
CA LYS A 80 1.79 -11.54 1.97
C LYS A 80 1.43 -10.11 2.34
N TYR A 81 1.08 -9.33 1.32
CA TYR A 81 0.67 -7.94 1.46
C TYR A 81 -0.42 -7.59 0.44
N MET A 82 -1.26 -6.61 0.80
CA MET A 82 -2.24 -6.03 -0.11
C MET A 82 -1.54 -5.10 -1.11
N TYR A 83 -1.67 -5.39 -2.39
CA TYR A 83 -1.22 -4.55 -3.48
C TYR A 83 -2.40 -3.77 -4.06
N PHE A 84 -2.61 -2.57 -3.51
CA PHE A 84 -3.65 -1.64 -3.94
C PHE A 84 -3.46 -1.20 -5.39
N LYS A 85 -4.27 -1.75 -6.28
CA LYS A 85 -4.47 -1.38 -7.68
C LYS A 85 -5.90 -1.75 -8.10
N ASP A 86 -6.28 -1.44 -9.33
CA ASP A 86 -7.55 -1.85 -9.91
C ASP A 86 -7.31 -2.94 -10.97
N PRO A 87 -7.83 -4.18 -10.81
CA PRO A 87 -8.45 -4.72 -9.57
C PRO A 87 -7.40 -4.97 -8.47
N LEU A 88 -7.85 -5.09 -7.21
CA LEU A 88 -6.99 -5.38 -6.06
C LEU A 88 -6.26 -6.72 -6.20
N GLU A 89 -5.05 -6.81 -5.66
CA GLU A 89 -4.25 -8.04 -5.66
C GLU A 89 -3.61 -8.30 -4.30
N VAL A 90 -3.49 -9.58 -3.92
CA VAL A 90 -2.59 -10.00 -2.85
C VAL A 90 -1.32 -10.51 -3.50
N ARG A 91 -0.19 -9.97 -3.07
CA ARG A 91 1.15 -10.40 -3.49
C ARG A 91 1.94 -10.84 -2.28
N GLU A 92 3.13 -11.39 -2.50
CA GLU A 92 4.02 -11.86 -1.45
C GLU A 92 5.47 -11.50 -1.75
N ASN A 93 6.30 -11.49 -0.71
CA ASN A 93 7.75 -11.43 -0.83
C ASN A 93 8.22 -10.17 -1.59
N TYR A 94 7.65 -9.01 -1.24
CA TYR A 94 7.97 -7.72 -1.87
C TYR A 94 9.47 -7.43 -1.84
N LEU A 95 10.08 -7.29 -3.02
CA LEU A 95 11.52 -7.01 -3.19
C LEU A 95 12.42 -7.94 -2.37
N LYS A 96 12.03 -9.22 -2.24
CA LYS A 96 12.72 -10.17 -1.38
C LYS A 96 14.23 -10.21 -1.59
N ASP A 97 14.70 -10.27 -2.83
CA ASP A 97 16.13 -10.37 -3.13
C ASP A 97 16.90 -9.11 -2.68
N ASP A 98 16.29 -7.93 -2.83
CA ASP A 98 16.88 -6.67 -2.36
C ASP A 98 16.90 -6.62 -0.83
N CYS A 99 15.79 -7.00 -0.18
CA CYS A 99 15.73 -7.09 1.29
C CYS A 99 16.76 -8.07 1.85
N ASP A 100 16.89 -9.26 1.24
CA ASP A 100 17.86 -10.28 1.63
C ASP A 100 19.30 -9.77 1.48
N PHE A 101 19.59 -8.96 0.45
CA PHE A 101 20.88 -8.30 0.28
C PHE A 101 21.17 -7.33 1.44
N TRP A 102 20.23 -6.46 1.79
CA TRP A 102 20.40 -5.49 2.88
C TRP A 102 20.56 -6.16 4.25
N ASP A 103 19.78 -7.22 4.52
CA ASP A 103 19.88 -8.02 5.73
C ASP A 103 21.24 -8.73 5.85
N LYS A 104 21.77 -9.22 4.73
CA LYS A 104 23.08 -9.90 4.66
C LYS A 104 24.23 -8.97 5.04
N ILE A 105 24.17 -7.70 4.67
CA ILE A 105 25.22 -6.72 5.00
C ILE A 105 24.99 -6.05 6.37
N GLY A 106 23.96 -6.47 7.10
CA GLY A 106 23.68 -6.01 8.47
C GLY A 106 22.99 -4.64 8.55
N TYR A 107 22.45 -4.14 7.43
CA TYR A 107 21.59 -2.97 7.44
C TYR A 107 20.36 -3.27 8.30
N GLY A 108 20.08 -2.46 9.33
CA GLY A 108 19.02 -2.71 10.32
C GLY A 108 19.44 -3.41 11.62
N LYS A 109 20.63 -4.03 11.70
CA LYS A 109 21.13 -4.67 12.93
C LYS A 109 21.99 -3.75 13.83
N SER A 110 22.28 -2.52 13.37
CA SER A 110 23.17 -1.58 14.06
C SER A 110 22.46 -0.54 14.94
N PHE A 111 21.12 -0.46 14.96
CA PHE A 111 20.38 0.57 15.71
C PHE A 111 19.56 0.08 16.93
N PHE A 112 19.55 -1.22 17.23
CA PHE A 112 18.87 -1.79 18.41
C PHE A 112 19.74 -2.78 19.21
N ASN A 113 21.01 -2.47 19.39
CA ASN A 113 21.86 -3.09 20.42
C ASN A 113 22.14 -2.10 21.56
N ILE A 114 21.07 -1.59 22.18
CA ILE A 114 21.13 -0.94 23.49
C ILE A 114 20.37 -1.85 24.47
N HIS A 115 21.16 -2.62 25.23
CA HIS A 115 20.82 -3.52 26.35
C HIS A 115 20.09 -4.83 25.95
N LYS A 116 20.80 -5.98 25.95
CA LYS A 116 21.01 -6.88 27.11
C LYS A 116 19.73 -7.18 27.89
#